data_AF-A0A7S1XMY0-F1
#
_entry.id   AF-A0A7S1XMY0-F1
#
_cell.length_a   1.000
_cell.length_b   1.000
_cell.length_c   1.000
_cell.angle_alpha   90.00
_cell.angle_beta   90.00
_cell.angle_gamma   90.00
#
_symmetry.space_group_name_H-M   'P 1'
#
loop_
_entity.id
_entity.type
_entity.pdbx_description
1 polymer ?
#
loop_
_entity_poly.entity_id
_entity_poly.type
_entity_poly.pdbx_seq_one_letter_code
_entity_poly.pdbx_strand_id
1 'polypeptide(L)'
;RALGLALTMLDAAAAATAAPRPATVPRLTLPLYNRYFLVRHGQSTSNMEGVISSDPTVGTTRHGLTSSGRVQARRAATTLIDLVGRDFLASGGTVRFVSSDFVRARETAEELRRAMVNILSFEDAAYEAELDEAATASGADPNPNPNPNPNPNPNP
;
A
#
# COMPACT_ATOMS: atom_id res chain seq x y z
N ARG A 1 -21.65 62.14 -45.13
CA ARG A 1 -21.87 62.25 -43.66
C ARG A 1 -22.85 61.14 -43.26
N ALA A 2 -22.32 60.15 -42.52
CA ALA A 2 -22.97 59.05 -41.78
C ALA A 2 -24.18 58.30 -42.38
N LEU A 3 -23.92 57.15 -43.01
CA LEU A 3 -24.86 56.01 -43.06
C LEU A 3 -24.83 55.31 -41.69
N GLY A 4 -25.98 55.17 -41.04
CA GLY A 4 -26.14 54.41 -39.81
C GLY A 4 -26.16 52.90 -40.10
N LEU A 5 -25.18 52.18 -39.58
CA LEU A 5 -25.09 50.72 -39.66
C LEU A 5 -26.01 50.11 -38.59
N ALA A 6 -27.06 49.42 -39.01
CA ALA A 6 -27.93 48.65 -38.12
C ALA A 6 -27.22 47.38 -37.66
N LEU A 7 -27.00 47.27 -36.35
CA LEU A 7 -26.43 46.10 -35.70
C LEU A 7 -27.52 45.02 -35.56
N THR A 8 -27.50 44.01 -36.42
CA THR A 8 -28.37 42.84 -36.28
C THR A 8 -27.82 41.94 -35.18
N MET A 9 -28.55 41.87 -34.07
CA MET A 9 -28.34 40.89 -33.00
C MET A 9 -28.53 39.48 -33.58
N LEU A 10 -27.46 38.69 -33.63
CA LEU A 10 -27.58 37.26 -33.89
C LEU A 10 -28.12 36.58 -32.64
N ASP A 11 -29.25 35.92 -32.83
CA ASP A 11 -29.98 35.13 -31.86
C ASP A 11 -29.05 34.06 -31.25
N ALA A 12 -28.81 34.14 -29.94
CA ALA A 12 -28.08 33.14 -29.19
C ALA A 12 -28.99 31.93 -29.00
N ALA A 13 -29.05 31.06 -30.01
CA ALA A 13 -29.73 29.78 -29.93
C ALA A 13 -29.19 29.01 -28.72
N ALA A 14 -30.07 28.82 -27.73
CA ALA A 14 -29.81 28.11 -26.50
C ALA A 14 -29.19 26.73 -26.80
N ALA A 15 -27.94 26.55 -26.38
CA ALA A 15 -27.31 25.24 -26.32
C ALA A 15 -28.10 24.39 -25.31
N ALA A 16 -29.04 23.60 -25.83
CA ALA A 16 -29.80 22.64 -25.04
C ALA A 16 -28.79 21.75 -24.28
N THR A 17 -28.85 21.84 -22.96
CA THR A 17 -28.01 21.08 -22.03
C THR A 17 -28.39 19.61 -22.15
N ALA A 18 -27.72 18.89 -23.06
CA ALA A 18 -27.89 17.46 -23.18
C ALA A 18 -27.44 16.81 -21.85
N ALA A 19 -28.39 16.19 -21.14
CA ALA A 19 -28.08 15.44 -19.93
C ALA A 19 -26.99 14.39 -20.24
N PRO A 20 -26.00 14.18 -19.33
CA PRO A 20 -24.95 13.21 -19.56
C PRO A 20 -25.57 11.83 -19.76
N ARG A 21 -25.29 11.21 -20.92
CA ARG A 21 -25.74 9.85 -21.21
C ARG A 21 -25.12 8.92 -20.16
N PRO A 22 -25.90 8.08 -19.46
CA PRO A 22 -25.34 7.20 -18.44
C PRO A 22 -24.30 6.29 -19.09
N ALA A 23 -23.06 6.38 -18.62
CA ALA A 23 -22.00 5.49 -19.08
C ALA A 23 -22.29 4.08 -18.56
N THR A 24 -22.78 3.20 -19.43
CA THR A 24 -22.91 1.78 -19.11
C THR A 24 -21.51 1.16 -19.20
N VAL A 25 -20.87 0.92 -18.05
CA VAL A 25 -19.59 0.20 -18.01
C VAL A 25 -19.90 -1.30 -18.20
N PRO A 26 -19.48 -1.94 -19.30
CA PRO A 26 -19.70 -3.36 -19.50
C PRO A 26 -19.03 -4.15 -18.39
N ARG A 27 -19.77 -5.07 -17.75
CA ARG A 27 -19.21 -5.95 -16.74
C ARG A 27 -18.35 -7.02 -17.41
N LEU A 28 -17.17 -7.24 -16.87
CA LEU A 28 -16.32 -8.34 -17.28
C LEU A 28 -17.00 -9.66 -16.90
N THR A 29 -17.02 -10.60 -17.84
CA THR A 29 -17.69 -11.91 -17.69
C THR A 29 -16.78 -12.98 -17.07
N LEU A 30 -15.46 -12.76 -17.11
CA LEU A 30 -14.46 -13.64 -16.51
C LEU A 30 -13.97 -13.07 -15.18
N PRO A 31 -13.58 -13.94 -14.21
CA PRO A 31 -12.93 -13.48 -12.99
C PRO A 31 -11.59 -12.82 -13.31
N LEU A 32 -11.27 -11.76 -12.59
CA LEU A 32 -9.98 -11.07 -12.72
C LEU A 32 -8.91 -11.85 -11.97
N TYR A 33 -7.80 -12.15 -12.66
CA TYR A 33 -6.62 -12.78 -12.05
C TYR A 33 -5.87 -11.86 -11.09
N ASN A 34 -5.92 -10.54 -11.34
CA ASN A 34 -5.16 -9.54 -10.61
C ASN A 34 -6.10 -8.59 -9.87
N ARG A 35 -5.66 -8.15 -8.69
CA ARG A 35 -6.27 -7.05 -7.94
C ARG A 35 -5.42 -5.80 -8.13
N TYR A 36 -6.06 -4.69 -8.47
CA TYR A 36 -5.40 -3.43 -8.72
C TYR A 36 -5.76 -2.43 -7.65
N PHE A 37 -4.74 -1.80 -7.05
CA PHE A 37 -4.89 -0.76 -6.04
C PHE A 37 -4.30 0.53 -6.59
N LEU A 38 -5.04 1.63 -6.47
CA LEU A 38 -4.56 2.95 -6.89
C LEU A 38 -4.14 3.75 -5.66
N VAL A 39 -2.91 4.28 -5.69
CA VAL A 39 -2.35 5.12 -4.63
C VAL A 39 -2.00 6.48 -5.21
N ARG A 40 -2.62 7.54 -4.68
CA ARG A 40 -2.22 8.91 -5.00
C ARG A 40 -0.90 9.21 -4.30
N HIS A 41 -0.04 9.98 -4.95
CA HIS A 41 1.20 10.44 -4.33
C HIS A 41 0.93 11.21 -3.02
N GLY A 42 1.86 11.10 -2.07
CA GLY A 42 1.84 11.91 -0.84
C GLY A 42 2.07 13.40 -1.13
N GLN A 43 1.98 14.23 -0.09
CA GLN A 43 2.22 15.67 -0.21
C GLN A 43 3.62 15.99 -0.78
N SER A 44 3.65 16.66 -1.93
CA SER A 44 4.88 17.12 -2.60
C SER A 44 5.20 18.58 -2.31
N THR A 45 6.42 19.03 -2.65
CA THR A 45 6.77 20.46 -2.55
C THR A 45 5.88 21.32 -3.47
N SER A 46 5.53 20.83 -4.66
CA SER A 46 4.59 21.53 -5.54
C SER A 46 3.20 21.70 -4.93
N ASN A 47 2.74 20.77 -4.09
CA ASN A 47 1.49 20.94 -3.36
C ASN A 47 1.58 22.08 -2.34
N MET A 48 2.71 22.18 -1.63
CA MET A 48 2.95 23.26 -0.68
C MET A 48 3.09 24.63 -1.37
N GLU A 49 3.66 24.65 -2.57
CA GLU A 49 3.82 25.84 -3.41
C GLU A 49 2.51 26.25 -4.11
N GLY A 50 1.47 25.40 -4.09
CA GLY A 50 0.22 25.63 -4.81
C GLY A 50 0.35 25.52 -6.34
N VAL A 51 1.39 24.86 -6.84
CA VAL A 51 1.70 24.76 -8.27
C VAL A 51 1.30 23.39 -8.82
N ILE A 52 0.73 23.39 -10.02
CA ILE A 52 0.43 22.18 -10.78
C ILE A 52 1.71 21.74 -11.53
N SER A 53 2.33 20.66 -11.07
CA SER A 53 3.51 20.07 -11.71
C SER A 53 3.11 18.96 -12.70
N SER A 54 2.85 19.37 -13.94
CA SER A 54 2.44 18.48 -15.06
C SER A 54 3.44 18.40 -16.20
N ASP A 55 4.40 19.33 -16.29
CA ASP A 55 5.47 19.26 -17.30
C ASP A 55 6.42 18.09 -16.96
N PRO A 56 6.56 17.07 -17.83
CA PRO A 56 7.42 15.92 -17.55
C PRO A 56 8.90 16.29 -17.45
N THR A 57 9.37 17.36 -18.09
CA THR A 57 10.77 17.80 -17.98
C THR A 57 11.11 18.28 -16.57
N VAL A 58 10.12 18.84 -15.87
CA VAL A 58 10.24 19.36 -14.51
C VAL A 58 9.77 18.33 -13.47
N GLY A 59 8.60 17.72 -13.67
CA GLY A 59 7.95 16.87 -12.68
C GLY A 59 8.58 15.48 -12.50
N THR A 60 9.41 15.02 -13.45
CA THR A 60 10.19 13.78 -13.33
C THR A 60 11.53 13.98 -12.62
N THR A 61 11.95 15.23 -12.40
CA THR A 61 13.23 15.58 -11.76
C THR A 61 13.08 16.43 -10.49
N ARG A 62 11.99 17.19 -10.36
CA ARG A 62 11.69 18.08 -9.23
C ARG A 62 10.36 17.72 -8.56
N HIS A 63 9.99 18.50 -7.54
CA HIS A 63 8.73 18.39 -6.81
C HIS A 63 8.50 17.02 -6.17
N GLY A 64 9.52 16.52 -5.47
CA GLY A 64 9.43 15.32 -4.65
C GLY A 64 8.55 15.49 -3.41
N LEU A 65 8.48 14.43 -2.62
CA LEU A 65 7.73 14.38 -1.37
C LEU A 65 8.37 15.25 -0.29
N THR A 66 7.50 15.94 0.44
CA THR A 66 7.84 16.54 1.72
C THR A 66 8.03 15.45 2.79
N SER A 67 8.58 15.79 3.95
CA SER A 67 8.68 14.87 5.10
C SER A 67 7.31 14.32 5.49
N SER A 68 6.28 15.19 5.52
CA SER A 68 4.89 14.80 5.76
C SER A 68 4.35 13.85 4.69
N GLY A 69 4.65 14.11 3.41
CA GLY A 69 4.29 13.24 2.29
C GLY A 69 4.91 11.84 2.39
N ARG A 70 6.16 11.75 2.86
CA ARG A 70 6.82 10.45 3.11
C ARG A 70 6.14 9.70 4.27
N VAL A 71 5.81 10.39 5.36
CA VAL A 71 5.04 9.79 6.48
C VAL A 71 3.68 9.28 6.00
N GLN A 72 2.97 10.05 5.18
CA GLN A 72 1.70 9.63 4.58
C GLN A 72 1.85 8.35 3.76
N ALA A 73 2.87 8.28 2.89
CA ALA A 73 3.16 7.09 2.09
C ALA A 73 3.45 5.85 2.95
N ARG A 74 4.24 6.02 4.02
CA ARG A 74 4.54 4.92 4.95
C ARG A 74 3.30 4.44 5.72
N ARG A 75 2.45 5.37 6.19
CA ARG A 75 1.19 5.01 6.87
C ARG A 75 0.22 4.28 5.93
N ALA A 76 0.19 4.64 4.65
CA ALA A 76 -0.62 3.96 3.66
C ALA A 76 -0.21 2.49 3.43
N ALA A 77 1.01 2.08 3.82
CA ALA A 77 1.44 0.70 3.73
C ALA A 77 0.60 -0.24 4.62
N THR A 78 0.26 0.18 5.84
CA THR A 78 -0.60 -0.60 6.74
C THR A 78 -1.97 -0.84 6.10
N THR A 79 -2.59 0.21 5.57
CA THR A 79 -3.87 0.09 4.85
C THR A 79 -3.75 -0.81 3.62
N LEU A 80 -2.63 -0.77 2.89
CA LEU A 80 -2.42 -1.65 1.75
C LEU A 80 -2.31 -3.12 2.18
N ILE A 81 -1.58 -3.42 3.26
CA ILE A 81 -1.46 -4.79 3.81
C ILE A 81 -2.84 -5.33 4.16
N ASP A 82 -3.66 -4.54 4.85
CA ASP A 82 -5.02 -4.94 5.24
C ASP A 82 -5.91 -5.20 4.01
N LEU A 83 -5.82 -4.33 2.99
CA LEU A 83 -6.59 -4.47 1.76
C LEU A 83 -6.14 -5.67 0.91
N VAL A 84 -4.84 -5.90 0.80
CA VAL A 84 -4.28 -7.07 0.09
C VAL A 84 -4.69 -8.34 0.83
N GLY A 85 -4.63 -8.32 2.16
CA GLY A 85 -4.94 -9.45 3.04
C GLY A 85 -3.67 -10.16 3.48
N ARG A 86 -3.53 -10.38 4.80
CA ARG A 86 -2.37 -11.03 5.41
C ARG A 86 -2.24 -12.49 4.98
N ASP A 87 -3.36 -13.20 4.85
CA ASP A 87 -3.37 -14.59 4.38
C ASP A 87 -2.77 -14.74 2.98
N PHE A 88 -3.10 -13.81 2.07
CA PHE A 88 -2.53 -13.81 0.71
C PHE A 88 -1.02 -13.61 0.75
N LEU A 89 -0.54 -12.67 1.57
CA LEU A 89 0.89 -12.38 1.71
C LEU A 89 1.64 -13.56 2.35
N ALA A 90 1.09 -14.15 3.42
CA ALA A 90 1.65 -15.32 4.09
C ALA A 90 1.70 -16.56 3.19
N SER A 91 0.72 -16.71 2.28
CA SER A 91 0.72 -17.81 1.29
C SER A 91 1.72 -17.65 0.13
N GLY A 92 2.63 -16.66 0.19
CA GLY A 92 3.59 -16.37 -0.87
C GLY A 92 3.03 -15.48 -2.00
N GLY A 93 1.93 -14.78 -1.75
CA GLY A 93 1.33 -13.86 -2.71
C GLY A 93 2.30 -12.73 -3.11
N THR A 94 2.33 -12.39 -4.40
CA THR A 94 3.24 -11.36 -4.93
C THR A 94 2.53 -10.03 -5.11
N VAL A 95 3.10 -8.96 -4.54
CA VAL A 95 2.65 -7.57 -4.77
C VAL A 95 3.66 -6.85 -5.65
N ARG A 96 3.19 -6.31 -6.78
CA ARG A 96 4.02 -5.53 -7.71
C ARG A 96 3.70 -4.04 -7.61
N PHE A 97 4.73 -3.24 -7.40
CA PHE A 97 4.64 -1.78 -7.42
C PHE A 97 4.91 -1.26 -8.82
N VAL A 98 3.97 -0.47 -9.36
CA VAL A 98 4.12 0.25 -10.62
C VAL A 98 3.83 1.71 -10.32
N SER A 99 4.75 2.60 -10.67
CA SER A 99 4.64 4.03 -10.42
C SER A 99 4.81 4.82 -11.71
N SER A 100 4.20 6.00 -11.76
CA SER A 100 4.51 7.02 -12.76
C SER A 100 5.94 7.55 -12.57
N ASP A 101 6.55 8.07 -13.64
CA ASP A 101 7.90 8.62 -13.66
C ASP A 101 8.05 9.94 -12.88
N PHE A 102 6.95 10.59 -12.52
CA PHE A 102 6.98 11.80 -11.69
C PHE A 102 7.59 11.51 -10.31
N VAL A 103 8.52 12.36 -9.85
CA VAL A 103 9.30 12.12 -8.61
C VAL A 103 8.39 11.81 -7.43
N ARG A 104 7.37 12.64 -7.21
CA ARG A 104 6.38 12.45 -6.13
C ARG A 104 5.70 11.08 -6.16
N ALA A 105 5.42 10.53 -7.34
CA ALA A 105 4.77 9.24 -7.50
C ALA A 105 5.76 8.09 -7.23
N ARG A 106 6.95 8.15 -7.83
CA ARG A 106 8.03 7.19 -7.60
C ARG A 106 8.42 7.12 -6.12
N GLU A 107 8.68 8.27 -5.49
CA GLU A 107 9.04 8.33 -4.07
C GLU A 107 7.92 7.81 -3.16
N THR A 108 6.65 8.06 -3.50
CA THR A 108 5.53 7.47 -2.75
C THR A 108 5.57 5.95 -2.82
N ALA A 109 5.77 5.39 -4.02
CA ALA A 109 5.85 3.95 -4.20
C ALA A 109 7.06 3.33 -3.47
N GLU A 110 8.22 4.02 -3.48
CA GLU A 110 9.41 3.57 -2.76
C GLU A 110 9.21 3.58 -1.23
N GLU A 111 8.71 4.67 -0.67
CA GLU A 111 8.43 4.78 0.77
C GLU A 111 7.39 3.75 1.22
N LEU A 112 6.33 3.56 0.42
CA LEU A 112 5.28 2.59 0.71
C LEU A 112 5.82 1.16 0.65
N ARG A 113 6.58 0.82 -0.39
CA ARG A 113 7.22 -0.51 -0.51
C ARG A 113 8.18 -0.77 0.65
N ARG A 114 9.04 0.19 1.00
CA ARG A 114 9.97 0.07 2.13
C ARG A 114 9.22 -0.17 3.44
N ALA A 115 8.17 0.61 3.70
CA ALA A 115 7.35 0.43 4.91
C ALA A 115 6.67 -0.94 4.94
N MET A 116 6.10 -1.40 3.81
CA MET A 116 5.47 -2.71 3.71
C MET A 116 6.45 -3.85 4.01
N VAL A 117 7.64 -3.81 3.40
CA VAL A 117 8.70 -4.80 3.67
C VAL A 117 9.09 -4.79 5.14
N ASN A 118 9.29 -3.60 5.73
CA ASN A 118 9.68 -3.50 7.13
C ASN A 118 8.61 -4.11 8.05
N ILE A 119 7.34 -3.72 7.88
CA ILE A 119 6.22 -4.23 8.70
C ILE A 119 6.18 -5.75 8.66
N LEU A 120 6.16 -6.34 7.47
CA LEU A 120 6.07 -7.80 7.30
C LEU A 120 7.31 -8.51 7.89
N SER A 121 8.52 -7.97 7.66
CA SER A 121 9.74 -8.56 8.22
C SER A 121 9.79 -8.55 9.75
N PHE A 122 9.20 -7.53 10.40
CA PHE A 122 9.11 -7.48 11.85
C PHE A 122 8.07 -8.45 12.39
N GLU A 123 6.95 -8.63 11.69
CA GLU A 123 5.91 -9.59 12.05
C GLU A 123 6.42 -11.03 11.92
N ASP A 124 7.13 -11.34 10.82
CA ASP A 124 7.77 -12.65 10.63
C ASP A 124 8.79 -12.92 11.77
N ALA A 125 9.65 -11.96 12.09
CA ALA A 125 10.63 -12.11 13.16
C ALA A 125 9.99 -12.26 14.55
N ALA A 126 8.87 -11.59 14.81
CA ALA A 126 8.14 -11.72 16.07
C ALA A 126 7.53 -13.13 16.22
N TYR A 127 6.96 -13.66 15.13
CA TYR A 127 6.39 -15.01 15.13
C TYR A 127 7.44 -16.09 15.40
N GLU A 128 8.62 -16.00 14.77
CA GLU A 128 9.72 -16.95 15.02
C GLU A 128 10.24 -16.89 16.47
N ALA A 129 10.35 -15.69 17.04
CA ALA A 129 10.77 -15.53 18.44
C ALA A 129 9.77 -16.17 19.43
N GLU A 130 8.47 -16.05 19.17
CA GLU A 130 7.43 -16.69 20.00
C GLU A 130 7.49 -18.23 19.92
N LEU A 131 7.81 -18.80 18.75
CA LEU A 131 7.98 -20.25 18.59
C LEU A 131 9.19 -20.78 19.37
N ASP A 132 10.31 -20.05 19.37
CA ASP A 132 11.51 -20.41 20.11
C ASP A 132 11.28 -20.37 21.64
N GLU A 133 10.56 -19.36 22.14
CA GLU A 133 10.16 -19.29 23.55
C GLU A 133 9.23 -20.45 23.94
N ALA A 134 8.27 -20.81 23.09
CA ALA A 134 7.39 -21.96 23.34
C ALA A 134 8.16 -23.30 23.34
N ALA A 135 9.14 -23.45 22.45
CA ALA A 135 9.98 -24.65 22.39
C ALA A 135 10.83 -24.80 23.65
N THR A 136 11.45 -23.71 24.12
CA THR A 136 12.27 -23.72 25.36
C THR A 136 11.45 -23.94 26.62
N ALA A 137 10.20 -23.47 26.68
CA ALA A 137 9.29 -23.72 27.80
C ALA A 137 8.78 -25.18 27.88
N SER A 138 8.82 -25.93 26.78
CA SER A 138 8.40 -27.35 26.72
C SER A 138 9.52 -28.35 27.06
N GLY A 139 10.73 -27.88 27.34
CA GLY A 139 11.85 -28.68 27.81
C GLY A 139 11.56 -29.24 29.20
N ALA A 140 11.04 -30.48 29.25
CA ALA A 140 10.82 -31.24 30.46
C ALA A 140 12.07 -31.30 31.34
N ASP A 141 11.94 -30.86 32.60
CA ASP A 141 12.93 -31.16 33.64
C ASP A 141 13.17 -32.67 33.66
N PRO A 142 14.43 -33.16 33.55
CA PRO A 142 14.71 -34.57 33.72
C PRO A 142 14.40 -34.94 35.17
N ASN A 143 13.34 -35.71 35.37
CA ASN A 143 12.90 -36.27 36.65
C ASN A 143 14.10 -36.77 37.48
N PRO A 144 14.49 -36.12 38.59
CA PRO A 144 15.61 -36.56 39.40
C PRO A 144 15.08 -37.57 40.41
N ASN A 145 14.82 -38.81 39.96
CA ASN A 145 14.50 -39.88 40.90
C ASN A 145 15.33 -41.15 40.66
N PRO A 146 16.56 -41.21 41.20
CA PRO A 146 17.25 -42.47 41.38
C PRO A 146 16.69 -43.15 42.62
N ASN A 147 15.65 -43.99 42.46
CA ASN A 147 15.14 -44.84 43.53
C ASN A 147 16.24 -45.83 43.97
N PRO A 148 16.80 -45.75 45.19
CA PRO A 148 17.75 -46.71 45.70
C PRO A 148 17.05 -47.56 46.76
N ASN A 149 16.60 -48.76 46.42
CA ASN A 149 16.15 -49.71 47.44
C ASN A 149 16.44 -51.17 47.03
N PRO A 150 16.63 -52.10 48.00
CA PRO A 150 17.95 -52.57 48.38
C PRO A 150 17.99 -54.12 48.41
N ASN A 151 19.08 -54.69 48.93
CA ASN A 151 19.18 -56.01 49.59
C ASN A 151 20.01 -57.08 48.86
N PRO A 152 21.23 -57.41 49.34
CA PRO A 152 21.85 -58.70 49.11
C PRO A 152 21.43 -59.67 50.23
N ASN A 153 20.69 -60.71 49.85
CA ASN A 153 20.27 -61.83 50.71
C ASN A 153 21.50 -62.53 51.35
N PRO A 154 21.54 -62.78 52.67
CA PRO A 154 22.54 -63.65 53.27
C PRO A 154 22.00 -65.09 53.27
N ASN A 155 22.71 -66.03 52.66
CA ASN A 155 22.41 -67.45 52.86
C ASN A 155 23.57 -68.15 53.61
N PRO A 156 23.24 -69.04 54.57
CA PRO A 156 24.17 -69.77 55.43
C PRO A 156 24.90 -70.93 54.74
#